data_AF-A0A426UCF8-F1
#
_entry.id   AF-A0A426UCF8-F1
#
_cell.length_a   1.000
_cell.length_b   1.000
_cell.length_c   1.000
_cell.angle_alpha   90.00
_cell.angle_beta   90.00
_cell.angle_gamma   90.00
#
_symmetry.space_group_name_H-M   'P 1'
#
loop_
_entity.id
_entity.type
_entity.pdbx_description
1 polymer ?
#
loop_
_entity_poly.entity_id
_entity_poly.type
_entity_poly.pdbx_seq_one_letter_code
_entity_poly.pdbx_strand_id
1 'polypeptide(L)'
;MYRLAIMLLLLTLAACGGQTPTASSLSAANLPTVGELLLAGPSLGQVATVGYLFIDEHGAVLTDALHMRDPPQPLDDLGLWLGDAPTLSNSTAIERSGATQYVIVEARGRLEGPGNFGPAGRYRYRLVDAELFSRVPQTTTIAQLVAEPEAYEGHAIRVRGELMSNADSALLIERIGAGGVPANNARQLKFATPPRDAATIPGMQSSADGRVMYGSVEVVGLWRDGRLYPLALIF
;
A
#
# COMPACT_ATOMS: atom_id res chain seq x y z
N MET A 1 78.88 20.37 4.95
CA MET A 1 77.84 20.71 5.94
C MET A 1 76.73 21.39 5.14
N TYR A 2 75.57 20.82 4.79
CA TYR A 2 74.72 19.80 5.37
C TYR A 2 74.14 18.90 4.25
N ARG A 3 74.54 17.63 4.25
CA ARG A 3 73.72 16.51 3.77
C ARG A 3 72.92 16.05 5.00
N LEU A 4 71.67 16.48 5.18
CA LEU A 4 70.66 15.84 6.05
C LEU A 4 69.41 16.73 6.09
N ALA A 5 68.44 16.50 5.19
CA ALA A 5 67.02 16.79 5.39
C ALA A 5 66.23 16.21 4.20
N ILE A 6 66.58 14.97 3.84
CA ILE A 6 65.76 14.08 3.03
C ILE A 6 64.86 13.32 4.04
N MET A 7 63.63 13.02 3.64
CA MET A 7 62.69 12.09 4.29
C MET A 7 62.05 12.55 5.61
N LEU A 8 61.01 13.38 5.52
CA LEU A 8 59.79 13.17 6.33
C LEU A 8 58.58 13.94 5.77
N LEU A 9 58.27 13.76 4.48
CA LEU A 9 56.99 14.21 3.92
C LEU A 9 56.38 13.11 3.04
N LEU A 10 56.33 11.91 3.60
CA LEU A 10 55.61 10.74 3.12
C LEU A 10 54.82 10.25 4.33
N LEU A 11 53.55 9.88 4.12
CA LEU A 11 52.55 9.44 5.10
C LEU A 11 51.70 10.54 5.76
N THR A 12 50.77 11.11 5.01
CA THR A 12 49.39 11.17 5.50
C THR A 12 48.47 10.54 4.49
N LEU A 13 47.74 9.54 4.97
CA LEU A 13 47.06 8.51 4.24
C LEU A 13 45.86 9.09 3.47
N ALA A 14 45.83 8.88 2.15
CA ALA A 14 44.60 8.85 1.39
C ALA A 14 43.82 7.58 1.76
N ALA A 15 43.16 7.60 2.92
CA ALA A 15 42.12 6.64 3.25
C ALA A 15 40.85 7.06 2.49
N CYS A 16 40.78 6.70 1.20
CA CYS A 16 39.52 6.62 0.49
C CYS A 16 38.72 5.48 1.12
N GLY A 17 38.02 5.80 2.21
CA GLY A 17 36.93 4.97 2.70
C GLY A 17 35.84 4.96 1.64
N GLY A 18 35.85 3.93 0.80
CA GLY A 18 34.69 3.56 0.00
C GLY A 18 33.57 3.25 0.97
N GLN A 19 32.73 4.25 1.24
CA GLN A 19 31.42 4.04 1.83
C GLN A 19 30.63 3.22 0.80
N THR A 20 30.68 1.90 0.94
CA THR A 20 29.68 1.02 0.37
C THR A 20 28.35 1.58 0.86
N PRO A 21 27.44 2.02 -0.03
CA PRO A 21 26.13 2.48 0.41
C PRO A 21 25.47 1.29 1.08
N THR A 22 25.34 1.36 2.40
CA THR A 22 24.50 0.44 3.16
C THR A 22 23.12 0.57 2.56
N ALA A 23 22.68 -0.47 1.86
CA ALA A 23 21.31 -0.59 1.40
C ALA A 23 20.42 -0.24 2.59
N SER A 24 19.67 0.85 2.49
CA SER A 24 18.72 1.24 3.53
C SER A 24 17.75 0.07 3.67
N SER A 25 17.89 -0.67 4.77
CA SER A 25 16.92 -1.68 5.15
C SER A 25 15.63 -0.94 5.46
N LEU A 26 14.75 -0.84 4.48
CA LEU A 26 13.36 -0.47 4.73
C LEU A 26 12.86 -1.46 5.79
N SER A 27 12.58 -0.95 6.99
CA SER A 27 11.86 -1.73 7.99
C SER A 27 10.55 -2.17 7.33
N ALA A 28 10.17 -3.44 7.53
CA ALA A 28 8.94 -3.99 6.97
C ALA A 28 7.69 -3.16 7.35
N ALA A 29 7.78 -2.36 8.42
CA ALA A 29 6.72 -1.45 8.84
C ALA A 29 6.46 -0.26 7.89
N ASN A 30 7.46 0.15 7.09
CA ASN A 30 7.43 1.40 6.33
C ASN A 30 7.44 1.20 4.81
N LEU A 31 7.01 0.03 4.33
CA LEU A 31 6.97 -0.22 2.90
C LEU A 31 5.90 0.66 2.24
N PRO A 32 6.22 1.37 1.16
CA PRO A 32 5.25 2.19 0.44
C PRO A 32 4.20 1.28 -0.22
N THR A 33 2.98 1.78 -0.34
CA THR A 33 2.00 1.16 -1.24
C THR A 33 2.43 1.28 -2.70
N VAL A 34 1.85 0.49 -3.59
CA VAL A 34 2.12 0.60 -5.04
C VAL A 34 1.84 2.02 -5.54
N GLY A 35 0.72 2.61 -5.10
CA GLY A 35 0.33 3.95 -5.49
C GLY A 35 1.36 4.99 -5.05
N GLU A 36 1.79 4.93 -3.79
CA GLU A 36 2.84 5.82 -3.27
C GLU A 36 4.16 5.68 -4.02
N LEU A 37 4.60 4.44 -4.28
CA LEU A 37 5.84 4.19 -5.02
C LEU A 37 5.79 4.81 -6.43
N LEU A 38 4.69 4.61 -7.14
CA LEU A 38 4.56 5.07 -8.53
C LEU A 38 4.33 6.58 -8.64
N LEU A 39 3.56 7.18 -7.73
CA LEU A 39 3.29 8.62 -7.72
C LEU A 39 4.50 9.44 -7.27
N ALA A 40 5.39 8.87 -6.47
CA ALA A 40 6.64 9.52 -6.05
C ALA A 40 7.68 9.66 -7.17
N GLY A 41 7.45 9.06 -8.35
CA GLY A 41 8.45 9.01 -9.42
C GLY A 41 9.55 8.01 -9.11
N PRO A 42 9.31 6.70 -9.31
CA PRO A 42 10.17 5.68 -8.75
C PRO A 42 11.53 5.61 -9.44
N SER A 43 12.58 5.36 -8.64
CA SER A 43 13.89 4.96 -9.16
C SER A 43 13.84 3.52 -9.67
N LEU A 44 14.34 3.29 -10.87
CA LEU A 44 14.45 1.94 -11.44
C LEU A 44 15.47 1.10 -10.65
N GLY A 45 15.31 -0.22 -10.67
CA GLY A 45 16.15 -1.14 -9.92
C GLY A 45 15.39 -1.84 -8.79
N GLN A 46 16.10 -2.23 -7.74
CA GLN A 46 15.49 -2.99 -6.63
C GLN A 46 14.51 -2.12 -5.83
N VAL A 47 13.29 -2.60 -5.67
CA VAL A 47 12.22 -1.95 -4.90
C VAL A 47 11.51 -2.95 -3.99
N ALA A 48 10.86 -2.43 -2.96
CA ALA A 48 9.93 -3.17 -2.12
C ALA A 48 8.66 -2.34 -1.93
N THR A 49 7.50 -2.98 -1.98
CA THR A 49 6.19 -2.33 -1.89
C THR A 49 5.13 -3.28 -1.35
N VAL A 50 3.97 -2.75 -0.97
CA VAL A 50 2.80 -3.54 -0.54
C VAL A 50 1.60 -3.17 -1.39
N GLY A 51 0.78 -4.15 -1.72
CA GLY A 51 -0.45 -3.94 -2.48
C GLY A 51 -1.24 -5.23 -2.64
N TYR A 52 -2.34 -5.16 -3.37
CA TYR A 52 -3.06 -6.35 -3.83
C TYR A 52 -2.36 -6.94 -5.04
N LEU A 53 -1.96 -8.21 -4.92
CA LEU A 53 -1.75 -9.05 -6.09
C LEU A 53 -3.12 -9.43 -6.63
N PHE A 54 -3.37 -9.09 -7.88
CA PHE A 54 -4.56 -9.45 -8.64
C PHE A 54 -4.14 -10.35 -9.81
N ILE A 55 -4.81 -11.49 -9.94
CA ILE A 55 -4.54 -12.48 -10.96
C ILE A 55 -5.85 -12.78 -11.71
N ASP A 56 -5.81 -12.69 -13.03
CA ASP A 56 -6.88 -13.10 -13.92
C ASP A 56 -6.34 -13.95 -15.09
N GLU A 57 -7.19 -14.17 -16.10
CA GLU A 57 -6.82 -14.94 -17.30
C GLU A 57 -5.75 -14.25 -18.17
N HIS A 58 -5.51 -12.96 -17.99
CA HIS A 58 -4.54 -12.19 -18.75
C HIS A 58 -3.17 -12.11 -18.06
N GLY A 59 -3.10 -12.41 -16.76
CA GLY A 59 -1.87 -12.50 -15.98
C GLY A 59 -2.00 -11.87 -14.59
N ALA A 60 -0.89 -11.37 -14.06
CA ALA A 60 -0.80 -10.82 -12.72
C ALA A 60 -0.36 -9.36 -12.69
N VAL A 61 -1.04 -8.58 -11.85
CA VAL A 61 -0.72 -7.17 -11.55
C VAL A 61 -0.68 -6.97 -10.04
N LEU A 62 0.26 -6.15 -9.58
CA LEU A 62 0.26 -5.62 -8.22
C LEU A 62 -0.32 -4.21 -8.26
N THR A 63 -1.40 -3.97 -7.54
CA THR A 63 -2.12 -2.69 -7.50
C THR A 63 -2.29 -2.19 -6.07
N ASP A 64 -2.51 -0.89 -5.95
CA ASP A 64 -2.79 -0.21 -4.68
C ASP A 64 -4.17 -0.60 -4.14
N ALA A 65 -5.19 -0.61 -5.00
CA ALA A 65 -6.56 -0.78 -4.58
C ALA A 65 -7.39 -1.68 -5.50
N LEU A 66 -8.29 -2.45 -4.88
CA LEU A 66 -9.31 -3.22 -5.57
C LEU A 66 -10.70 -2.63 -5.33
N HIS A 67 -11.48 -2.55 -6.40
CA HIS A 67 -12.91 -2.36 -6.31
C HIS A 67 -13.58 -3.72 -6.06
N MET A 68 -14.16 -3.90 -4.88
CA MET A 68 -14.74 -5.17 -4.41
C MET A 68 -16.17 -5.40 -4.93
N ARG A 69 -16.33 -5.40 -6.26
CA ARG A 69 -17.54 -5.89 -6.94
C ARG A 69 -17.42 -7.39 -7.22
N ASP A 70 -18.42 -7.98 -7.86
CA ASP A 70 -18.35 -9.39 -8.27
C ASP A 70 -18.18 -9.52 -9.81
N PRO A 71 -17.00 -9.92 -10.33
CA PRO A 71 -15.74 -10.20 -9.61
C PRO A 71 -14.95 -8.92 -9.26
N PRO A 72 -14.05 -8.95 -8.25
CA PRO A 72 -13.21 -7.81 -7.89
C PRO A 72 -12.33 -7.37 -9.05
N GLN A 73 -11.93 -6.10 -9.11
CA GLN A 73 -11.07 -5.58 -10.17
C GLN A 73 -10.11 -4.49 -9.65
N PRO A 74 -8.93 -4.31 -10.27
CA PRO A 74 -8.07 -3.16 -10.01
C PRO A 74 -8.86 -1.86 -10.20
N LEU A 75 -8.72 -0.96 -9.23
CA LEU A 75 -9.49 0.29 -9.22
C LEU A 75 -9.11 1.23 -10.37
N ASP A 76 -7.85 1.19 -10.79
CA ASP A 76 -7.29 1.99 -11.87
C ASP A 76 -6.10 1.27 -12.54
N ASP A 77 -5.44 1.98 -13.45
CA ASP A 77 -4.30 1.48 -14.22
C ASP A 77 -2.96 1.69 -13.48
N LEU A 78 -3.00 2.22 -12.25
CA LEU A 78 -1.83 2.46 -11.42
C LEU A 78 -1.39 1.15 -10.75
N GLY A 79 -0.56 0.40 -11.47
CA GLY A 79 -0.07 -0.90 -11.01
C GLY A 79 1.28 -1.29 -11.60
N LEU A 80 1.86 -2.33 -11.02
CA LEU A 80 3.06 -3.00 -11.52
C LEU A 80 2.64 -4.29 -12.22
N TRP A 81 2.98 -4.44 -13.50
CA TRP A 81 2.77 -5.70 -14.21
C TRP A 81 3.77 -6.77 -13.74
N LEU A 82 3.32 -8.01 -13.55
CA LEU A 82 4.17 -9.15 -13.15
C LEU A 82 4.31 -10.21 -14.24
N GLY A 83 3.49 -10.15 -15.29
CA GLY A 83 3.48 -11.19 -16.33
C GLY A 83 2.54 -12.32 -15.94
N ASP A 84 3.02 -13.55 -16.06
CA ASP A 84 2.29 -14.73 -15.64
C ASP A 84 2.09 -14.74 -14.12
N ALA A 85 1.10 -15.53 -13.66
CA ALA A 85 0.82 -15.69 -12.24
C ALA A 85 2.10 -16.14 -11.49
N PRO A 86 2.63 -15.30 -10.59
CA PRO A 86 3.83 -15.65 -9.84
C PRO A 86 3.53 -16.83 -8.92
N THR A 87 4.54 -17.69 -8.69
CA THR A 87 4.38 -18.82 -7.78
C THR A 87 4.28 -18.31 -6.35
N LEU A 88 3.10 -18.45 -5.75
CA LEU A 88 2.89 -18.21 -4.33
C LEU A 88 3.14 -19.51 -3.54
N SER A 89 3.61 -19.39 -2.30
CA SER A 89 3.67 -20.52 -1.38
C SER A 89 2.29 -21.17 -1.22
N ASN A 90 2.23 -22.50 -1.17
CA ASN A 90 0.97 -23.27 -1.04
C ASN A 90 0.16 -22.92 0.23
N SER A 91 0.80 -22.33 1.24
CA SER A 91 0.15 -21.88 2.48
C SER A 91 -0.46 -20.47 2.38
N THR A 92 -0.30 -19.77 1.26
CA THR A 92 -0.88 -18.44 1.05
C THR A 92 -2.39 -18.55 0.90
N ALA A 93 -3.12 -17.94 1.83
CA ALA A 93 -4.57 -17.81 1.74
C ALA A 93 -4.93 -16.77 0.66
N ILE A 94 -5.08 -17.23 -0.57
CA ILE A 94 -5.54 -16.42 -1.70
C ILE A 94 -7.06 -16.44 -1.79
N GLU A 95 -7.68 -15.25 -1.87
CA GLU A 95 -9.11 -15.13 -2.10
C GLU A 95 -9.43 -15.38 -3.59
N ARG A 96 -10.60 -15.93 -3.89
CA ARG A 96 -11.02 -16.28 -5.25
C ARG A 96 -12.47 -15.87 -5.50
N SER A 97 -12.73 -15.18 -6.61
CA SER A 97 -14.08 -14.99 -7.16
C SER A 97 -14.07 -15.29 -8.66
N GLY A 98 -14.79 -16.33 -9.08
CA GLY A 98 -14.74 -16.82 -10.46
C GLY A 98 -13.33 -17.21 -10.89
N ALA A 99 -12.86 -16.63 -11.99
CA ALA A 99 -11.49 -16.82 -12.50
C ALA A 99 -10.46 -15.89 -11.84
N THR A 100 -10.93 -14.91 -11.06
CA THR A 100 -10.09 -13.90 -10.42
C THR A 100 -9.57 -14.40 -9.07
N GLN A 101 -8.30 -14.16 -8.81
CA GLN A 101 -7.66 -14.42 -7.53
C GLN A 101 -7.01 -13.14 -7.01
N TYR A 102 -7.07 -12.91 -5.70
CA TYR A 102 -6.44 -11.73 -5.11
C TYR A 102 -5.99 -11.96 -3.67
N VAL A 103 -4.92 -11.27 -3.29
CA VAL A 103 -4.32 -11.33 -1.95
C VAL A 103 -3.44 -10.11 -1.72
N ILE A 104 -3.34 -9.64 -0.48
CA ILE A 104 -2.39 -8.57 -0.14
C ILE A 104 -1.01 -9.20 0.01
N VAL A 105 -0.02 -8.62 -0.67
CA VAL A 105 1.36 -9.07 -0.60
C VAL A 105 2.29 -7.90 -0.35
N GLU A 106 3.37 -8.17 0.37
CA GLU A 106 4.61 -7.45 0.16
C GLU A 106 5.29 -8.04 -1.07
N ALA A 107 5.73 -7.18 -1.98
CA ALA A 107 6.46 -7.55 -3.17
C ALA A 107 7.86 -6.91 -3.15
N ARG A 108 8.87 -7.71 -3.48
CA ARG A 108 10.25 -7.25 -3.68
C ARG A 108 10.70 -7.69 -5.06
N GLY A 109 11.46 -6.86 -5.75
CA GLY A 109 11.99 -7.23 -7.06
C GLY A 109 12.57 -6.04 -7.78
N ARG A 110 12.89 -6.25 -9.06
CA ARG A 110 13.48 -5.21 -9.91
C ARG A 110 12.39 -4.49 -10.69
N LEU A 111 12.23 -3.20 -10.41
CA LEU A 111 11.36 -2.30 -11.14
C LEU A 111 11.98 -1.93 -12.49
N GLU A 112 11.20 -2.11 -13.55
CA GLU A 112 11.56 -1.72 -14.92
C GLU A 112 10.48 -0.82 -15.54
N GLY A 113 10.90 0.06 -16.43
CA GLY A 113 10.03 1.01 -17.13
C GLY A 113 10.69 2.38 -17.28
N PRO A 114 9.95 3.40 -17.73
CA PRO A 114 8.58 3.30 -18.25
C PRO A 114 8.51 2.51 -19.57
N GLY A 115 7.41 1.78 -19.79
CA GLY A 115 7.13 0.99 -21.00
C GLY A 115 5.63 0.78 -21.20
N ASN A 116 5.26 -0.16 -22.07
CA ASN A 116 3.87 -0.56 -22.32
C ASN A 116 3.72 -2.06 -21.97
N PHE A 117 3.46 -2.37 -20.71
CA PHE A 117 3.42 -3.74 -20.20
C PHE A 117 1.98 -4.23 -20.00
N GLY A 118 1.82 -5.55 -20.02
CA GLY A 118 0.54 -6.22 -19.81
C GLY A 118 -0.46 -6.06 -20.96
N PRO A 119 -1.72 -6.45 -20.73
CA PRO A 119 -2.77 -6.44 -21.75
C PRO A 119 -2.97 -5.03 -22.32
N ALA A 120 -2.97 -4.94 -23.65
CA ALA A 120 -3.07 -3.66 -24.38
C ALA A 120 -2.04 -2.58 -23.98
N GLY A 121 -0.95 -2.95 -23.30
CA GLY A 121 0.07 -1.99 -22.84
C GLY A 121 -0.39 -1.09 -21.69
N ARG A 122 -1.38 -1.53 -20.91
CA ARG A 122 -2.02 -0.76 -19.82
C ARG A 122 -1.05 -0.25 -18.75
N TYR A 123 0.00 -1.00 -18.43
CA TYR A 123 0.87 -0.71 -17.29
C TYR A 123 2.19 -0.09 -17.73
N ARG A 124 2.53 1.06 -17.12
CA ARG A 124 3.76 1.79 -17.41
C ARG A 124 5.02 1.12 -16.82
N TYR A 125 4.87 0.37 -15.75
CA TYR A 125 5.97 -0.27 -15.03
C TYR A 125 5.69 -1.76 -14.84
N ARG A 126 6.77 -2.54 -14.75
CA ARG A 126 6.70 -3.95 -14.37
C ARG A 126 7.67 -4.26 -13.24
N LEU A 127 7.33 -5.27 -12.44
CA LEU A 127 8.20 -5.83 -11.43
C LEU A 127 8.68 -7.19 -11.93
N VAL A 128 9.98 -7.30 -12.20
CA VAL A 128 10.60 -8.57 -12.60
C VAL A 128 11.33 -9.20 -11.43
N ASP A 129 11.55 -10.52 -11.51
CA ASP A 129 12.21 -11.29 -10.44
C ASP A 129 11.50 -11.10 -9.08
N ALA A 130 10.16 -11.10 -9.11
CA ALA A 130 9.34 -10.72 -7.97
C ALA A 130 9.27 -11.82 -6.90
N GLU A 131 9.66 -11.48 -5.69
CA GLU A 131 9.43 -12.26 -4.47
C GLU A 131 8.19 -11.71 -3.75
N LEU A 132 7.23 -12.58 -3.48
CA LEU A 132 5.94 -12.21 -2.90
C LEU A 132 5.73 -12.85 -1.52
N PHE A 133 5.39 -12.02 -0.55
CA PHE A 133 5.13 -12.41 0.83
C PHE A 133 3.69 -12.04 1.19
N SER A 134 2.84 -13.04 1.42
CA SER A 134 1.45 -12.83 1.79
C SER A 134 1.32 -12.02 3.09
N ARG A 135 0.42 -11.05 3.09
CA ARG A 135 0.06 -10.23 4.26
C ARG A 135 -1.40 -10.50 4.61
N VAL A 136 -1.62 -11.38 5.59
CA VAL A 136 -2.97 -11.71 6.05
C VAL A 136 -3.50 -10.56 6.91
N PRO A 137 -4.66 -9.96 6.58
CA PRO A 137 -5.25 -8.90 7.38
C PRO A 137 -5.60 -9.39 8.80
N GLN A 138 -5.15 -8.64 9.81
CA GLN A 138 -5.60 -8.83 11.19
C GLN A 138 -6.96 -8.16 11.37
N THR A 139 -7.97 -8.94 11.76
CA THR A 139 -9.28 -8.38 12.08
C THR A 139 -9.24 -7.71 13.45
N THR A 140 -9.63 -6.44 13.50
CA THR A 140 -9.59 -5.62 14.73
C THR A 140 -10.74 -4.60 14.74
N THR A 141 -10.82 -3.81 15.80
CA THR A 141 -11.82 -2.75 15.98
C THR A 141 -11.15 -1.38 16.03
N ILE A 142 -11.92 -0.33 15.72
CA ILE A 142 -11.46 1.06 15.89
C ILE A 142 -11.02 1.31 17.33
N ALA A 143 -11.75 0.78 18.32
CA ALA A 143 -11.40 0.90 19.73
C ALA A 143 -10.00 0.35 20.05
N GLN A 144 -9.67 -0.84 19.53
CA GLN A 144 -8.38 -1.48 19.75
C GLN A 144 -7.24 -0.76 19.03
N LEU A 145 -7.43 -0.35 17.77
CA LEU A 145 -6.42 0.40 17.02
C LEU A 145 -6.08 1.74 17.69
N VAL A 146 -7.07 2.42 18.25
CA VAL A 146 -6.84 3.68 18.99
C VAL A 146 -6.15 3.42 20.33
N ALA A 147 -6.45 2.32 21.00
CA ALA A 147 -5.87 2.00 22.31
C ALA A 147 -4.42 1.49 22.20
N GLU A 148 -4.12 0.71 21.15
CA GLU A 148 -2.87 -0.02 20.99
C GLU A 148 -2.30 0.14 19.56
N PRO A 149 -2.10 1.37 19.06
CA PRO A 149 -1.75 1.60 17.65
C PRO A 149 -0.42 0.93 17.25
N GLU A 150 0.56 0.91 18.16
CA GLU A 150 1.88 0.31 17.94
C GLU A 150 1.82 -1.21 17.71
N ALA A 151 0.78 -1.90 18.20
CA ALA A 151 0.62 -3.34 18.02
C ALA A 151 0.26 -3.71 16.56
N TYR A 152 -0.21 -2.74 15.78
CA TYR A 152 -0.66 -2.93 14.40
C TYR A 152 0.25 -2.23 13.37
N GLU A 153 1.31 -1.55 13.81
CA GLU A 153 2.16 -0.76 12.91
C GLU A 153 2.76 -1.63 11.79
N GLY A 154 2.56 -1.19 10.54
CA GLY A 154 2.98 -1.93 9.34
C GLY A 154 2.15 -3.16 9.00
N HIS A 155 1.09 -3.47 9.76
CA HIS A 155 0.26 -4.64 9.52
C HIS A 155 -0.89 -4.32 8.58
N ALA A 156 -1.27 -5.31 7.76
CA ALA A 156 -2.56 -5.28 7.10
C ALA A 156 -3.65 -5.51 8.16
N ILE A 157 -4.67 -4.65 8.18
CA ILE A 157 -5.78 -4.72 9.10
C ILE A 157 -7.10 -4.82 8.34
N ARG A 158 -8.09 -5.46 8.97
CA ARG A 158 -9.49 -5.48 8.55
C ARG A 158 -10.32 -4.90 9.67
N VAL A 159 -11.03 -3.81 9.40
CA VAL A 159 -11.77 -3.06 10.42
C VAL A 159 -13.12 -2.60 9.86
N ARG A 160 -14.19 -2.75 10.65
CA ARG A 160 -15.53 -2.28 10.31
C ARG A 160 -15.81 -0.92 10.94
N GLY A 161 -16.57 -0.10 10.24
CA GLY A 161 -17.06 1.17 10.77
C GLY A 161 -17.93 1.90 9.76
N GLU A 162 -18.22 3.15 10.09
CA GLU A 162 -18.92 4.10 9.24
C GLU A 162 -17.88 4.98 8.55
N LEU A 163 -17.78 4.87 7.23
CA LEU A 163 -16.98 5.78 6.42
C LEU A 163 -17.65 7.14 6.42
N MET A 164 -16.85 8.19 6.54
CA MET A 164 -17.22 9.56 6.22
C MET A 164 -16.12 10.15 5.35
N SER A 165 -16.45 10.55 4.13
CA SER A 165 -15.47 11.00 3.14
C SER A 165 -15.95 12.24 2.40
N ASN A 166 -15.00 13.11 2.06
CA ASN A 166 -15.14 14.14 1.05
C ASN A 166 -13.97 14.02 0.05
N ALA A 167 -13.78 15.05 -0.79
CA ALA A 167 -12.72 15.05 -1.81
C ALA A 167 -11.29 15.04 -1.22
N ASP A 168 -11.11 15.57 -0.01
CA ASP A 168 -9.79 15.86 0.57
C ASP A 168 -9.44 14.97 1.78
N SER A 169 -10.44 14.44 2.47
CA SER A 169 -10.25 13.64 3.69
C SER A 169 -11.31 12.57 3.86
N ALA A 170 -10.92 11.50 4.57
CA ALA A 170 -11.82 10.45 5.00
C ALA A 170 -11.53 10.04 6.45
N LEU A 171 -12.58 9.63 7.15
CA LEU A 171 -12.57 9.08 8.50
C LEU A 171 -13.34 7.76 8.53
N LEU A 172 -12.86 6.79 9.32
CA LEU A 172 -13.62 5.61 9.69
C LEU A 172 -14.06 5.78 11.14
N ILE A 173 -15.36 5.78 11.38
CA ILE A 173 -15.96 6.16 12.66
C ILE A 173 -16.71 4.96 13.23
N GLU A 174 -16.66 4.75 14.55
CA GLU A 174 -17.39 3.63 15.16
C GLU A 174 -18.90 3.70 14.94
N ARG A 175 -19.44 4.92 14.94
CA ARG A 175 -20.86 5.18 14.76
C ARG A 175 -21.14 6.61 14.30
N ILE A 176 -21.94 6.73 13.25
CA ILE A 176 -22.50 7.99 12.78
C ILE A 176 -23.97 8.09 13.25
N GLY A 177 -24.33 9.24 13.80
CA GLY A 177 -25.70 9.60 14.16
C GLY A 177 -26.46 10.25 13.00
N ALA A 178 -27.67 10.72 13.28
CA ALA A 178 -28.52 11.34 12.27
C ALA A 178 -27.82 12.53 11.55
N GLY A 179 -27.96 12.59 10.23
CA GLY A 179 -27.42 13.69 9.41
C GLY A 179 -25.92 13.61 9.12
N GLY A 180 -25.28 12.46 9.34
CA GLY A 180 -23.85 12.30 9.02
C GLY A 180 -22.94 12.90 10.09
N VAL A 181 -23.37 13.01 11.35
CA VAL A 181 -22.56 13.55 12.45
C VAL A 181 -22.06 12.40 13.32
N PRO A 182 -20.77 12.34 13.70
CA PRO A 182 -20.28 11.30 14.61
C PRO A 182 -21.07 11.28 15.92
N ALA A 183 -21.40 10.09 16.43
CA ALA A 183 -22.05 9.98 17.73
C ALA A 183 -21.13 10.49 18.85
N ASN A 184 -21.70 10.95 19.97
CA ASN A 184 -20.90 11.37 21.12
C ASN A 184 -19.92 10.27 21.55
N ASN A 185 -18.65 10.66 21.73
CA ASN A 185 -17.54 9.78 22.08
C ASN A 185 -17.23 8.66 21.06
N ALA A 186 -17.75 8.74 19.83
CA ALA A 186 -17.38 7.81 18.78
C ALA A 186 -15.89 7.98 18.47
N ARG A 187 -15.14 6.88 18.54
CA ARG A 187 -13.74 6.88 18.12
C ARG A 187 -13.67 6.92 16.60
N GLN A 188 -12.56 7.43 16.10
CA GLN A 188 -12.33 7.59 14.68
C GLN A 188 -10.89 7.24 14.31
N LEU A 189 -10.74 6.66 13.12
CA LEU A 189 -9.45 6.50 12.45
C LEU A 189 -9.40 7.47 11.27
N LYS A 190 -8.22 8.06 11.06
CA LYS A 190 -7.98 8.89 9.89
C LYS A 190 -7.42 8.04 8.75
N PHE A 191 -7.97 8.21 7.56
CA PHE A 191 -7.35 7.64 6.38
C PHE A 191 -6.16 8.49 5.93
N ALA A 192 -5.14 7.84 5.36
CA ALA A 192 -4.02 8.53 4.76
C ALA A 192 -4.46 9.34 3.53
N THR A 193 -5.37 8.79 2.74
CA THR A 193 -6.00 9.41 1.57
C THR A 193 -7.48 9.02 1.52
N PRO A 194 -8.37 9.87 0.97
CA PRO A 194 -9.75 9.50 0.72
C PRO A 194 -9.82 8.29 -0.23
N PRO A 195 -10.67 7.28 0.04
CA PRO A 195 -10.88 6.18 -0.88
C PRO A 195 -11.45 6.69 -2.21
N ARG A 196 -10.84 6.28 -3.33
CA ARG A 196 -11.16 6.82 -4.68
C ARG A 196 -12.54 6.35 -5.18
N ASP A 197 -13.07 5.25 -4.63
CA ASP A 197 -14.34 4.65 -5.03
C ASP A 197 -15.45 4.76 -3.97
N ALA A 198 -15.28 5.63 -2.97
CA ALA A 198 -16.30 5.80 -1.92
C ALA A 198 -17.72 6.11 -2.46
N ALA A 199 -17.81 6.81 -3.60
CA ALA A 199 -19.08 7.17 -4.22
C ALA A 199 -19.79 6.01 -4.95
N THR A 200 -19.09 4.90 -5.22
CA THR A 200 -19.66 3.73 -5.92
C THR A 200 -20.16 2.66 -4.97
N ILE A 201 -19.95 2.83 -3.67
CA ILE A 201 -20.37 1.89 -2.63
C ILE A 201 -21.89 1.92 -2.48
N PRO A 202 -22.58 0.77 -2.64
CA PRO A 202 -24.01 0.65 -2.39
C PRO A 202 -24.39 1.06 -0.97
N GLY A 203 -25.47 1.82 -0.83
CA GLY A 203 -26.00 2.21 0.48
C GLY A 203 -25.35 3.46 1.10
N MET A 204 -24.34 4.05 0.44
CA MET A 204 -23.81 5.34 0.88
C MET A 204 -24.86 6.45 0.78
N GLN A 205 -24.85 7.33 1.77
CA GLN A 205 -25.68 8.52 1.86
C GLN A 205 -24.84 9.76 1.61
N SER A 206 -25.49 10.84 1.19
CA SER A 206 -24.84 12.15 1.04
C SER A 206 -25.39 13.13 2.09
N SER A 207 -24.55 14.06 2.53
CA SER A 207 -25.00 15.25 3.26
C SER A 207 -25.95 16.08 2.38
N ALA A 208 -26.72 16.97 2.99
CA ALA A 208 -27.71 17.80 2.28
C ALA A 208 -27.08 18.69 1.18
N ASP A 209 -25.82 19.07 1.34
CA ASP A 209 -25.04 19.84 0.35
C ASP A 209 -24.23 18.97 -0.62
N GLY A 210 -24.33 17.64 -0.50
CA GLY A 210 -23.64 16.66 -1.35
C GLY A 210 -22.12 16.57 -1.16
N ARG A 211 -21.55 17.28 -0.17
CA ARG A 211 -20.09 17.38 0.00
C ARG A 211 -19.48 16.22 0.78
N VAL A 212 -20.29 15.53 1.59
CA VAL A 212 -19.85 14.43 2.44
C VAL A 212 -20.65 13.19 2.10
N MET A 213 -19.93 12.11 1.81
CA MET A 213 -20.48 10.77 1.64
C MET A 213 -20.27 9.99 2.93
N TYR A 214 -21.27 9.25 3.38
CA TYR A 214 -21.15 8.42 4.57
C TYR A 214 -21.97 7.14 4.51
N GLY A 215 -21.51 6.11 5.23
CA GLY A 215 -22.18 4.81 5.33
C GLY A 215 -21.29 3.71 5.86
N SER A 216 -21.89 2.57 6.18
CA SER A 216 -21.20 1.42 6.74
C SER A 216 -20.29 0.75 5.71
N VAL A 217 -19.06 0.45 6.11
CA VAL A 217 -18.09 -0.29 5.30
C VAL A 217 -17.25 -1.22 6.17
N GLU A 218 -16.69 -2.26 5.55
CA GLU A 218 -15.50 -2.92 6.06
C GLU A 218 -14.30 -2.47 5.24
N VAL A 219 -13.23 -2.08 5.91
CA VAL A 219 -12.01 -1.58 5.28
C VAL A 219 -10.90 -2.58 5.48
N VAL A 220 -10.21 -2.92 4.39
CA VAL A 220 -8.93 -3.61 4.45
C VAL A 220 -7.83 -2.63 4.02
N GLY A 221 -6.80 -2.51 4.83
CA GLY A 221 -5.74 -1.53 4.58
C GLY A 221 -4.49 -1.74 5.42
N LEU A 222 -3.47 -0.92 5.20
CA LEU A 222 -2.27 -0.91 6.03
C LEU A 222 -2.41 0.11 7.14
N TRP A 223 -2.07 -0.27 8.36
CA TRP A 223 -1.93 0.66 9.47
C TRP A 223 -0.49 1.18 9.52
N ARG A 224 -0.31 2.49 9.35
CA ARG A 224 1.01 3.12 9.39
C ARG A 224 0.91 4.57 9.83
N ASP A 225 1.83 5.02 10.69
CA ASP A 225 1.91 6.40 11.19
C ASP A 225 0.58 6.91 11.79
N GLY A 226 -0.14 6.03 12.50
CA GLY A 226 -1.45 6.35 13.09
C GLY A 226 -2.58 6.58 12.07
N ARG A 227 -2.40 6.14 10.81
CA ARG A 227 -3.34 6.30 9.72
C ARG A 227 -3.64 4.97 9.04
N LEU A 228 -4.86 4.88 8.50
CA LEU A 228 -5.27 3.77 7.65
C LEU A 228 -5.03 4.10 6.18
N TYR A 229 -4.19 3.32 5.52
CA TYR A 229 -3.99 3.33 4.08
C TYR A 229 -4.97 2.35 3.43
N PRO A 230 -6.05 2.82 2.80
CA PRO A 230 -7.10 1.94 2.29
C PRO A 230 -6.61 1.18 1.06
N LEU A 231 -6.71 -0.15 1.10
CA LEU A 231 -6.44 -1.00 -0.07
C LEU A 231 -7.76 -1.53 -0.67
N ALA A 232 -8.79 -1.73 0.15
CA ALA A 232 -10.12 -2.12 -0.33
C ALA A 232 -11.23 -1.67 0.63
N LEU A 233 -12.38 -1.34 0.04
CA LEU A 233 -13.64 -1.14 0.74
C LEU A 233 -14.59 -2.28 0.37
N ILE A 234 -15.15 -2.93 1.39
CA ILE A 234 -16.03 -4.09 1.26
C ILE A 234 -17.41 -3.69 1.79
N PHE A 235 -18.46 -4.09 1.05
CA PHE A 235 -19.85 -3.71 1.25
C PHE A 235 -20.81 -4.84 0.89
#